data_AF-A0A959YQB6-F1
#
_entry.id   AF-A0A959YQB6-F1
#
_cell.length_a   1.000
_cell.length_b   1.000
_cell.length_c   1.000
_cell.angle_alpha   90.00
_cell.angle_beta   90.00
_cell.angle_gamma   90.00
#
_symmetry.space_group_name_H-M   'P 1'
#
loop_
_entity.id
_entity.type
_entity.pdbx_description
1 polymer ?
#
loop_
_entity_poly.entity_id
_entity_poly.type
_entity_poly.pdbx_seq_one_letter_code
_entity_poly.pdbx_strand_id
1 'polypeptide(L)'
;MKLIEAIGKRFPLFSFINHRNLYLFGLALILCGLTWSRFLMSLGQFVLLGNWLLEANFKAKWITIKSSKVILLLTALFLLHLIGCLWTSDFDYAIKDLTIKLPLLILPIIIGTSKRFTVQEWKNLLLIYIGTIFVISLVSLGKLLGYWGDEIIDKREISVSISHIRYGLNFCLAIVLIFYFIKRYTVPLQIILTIIAIWFCIALFQFELSTGLVILIISAIAVALFRLFSKKSYFITKTLIICISFILGYFVIHEFNQIKKDFYRVVPLSYEQEE
;
A
#
# COMPACT_ATOMS: atom_id res chain seq x y z
N MET A 1 -25.82 -16.32 7.10
CA MET A 1 -25.86 -17.64 6.40
C MET A 1 -27.08 -17.79 5.48
N LYS A 2 -28.32 -17.47 5.88
CA LYS A 2 -29.53 -17.82 5.09
C LYS A 2 -29.84 -16.99 3.83
N LEU A 3 -29.46 -15.71 3.72
CA LEU A 3 -29.95 -14.85 2.62
C LEU A 3 -29.23 -15.09 1.28
N ILE A 4 -27.90 -15.10 1.28
CA ILE A 4 -27.10 -15.25 0.07
C ILE A 4 -27.15 -16.69 -0.46
N GLU A 5 -27.15 -17.69 0.43
CA GLU A 5 -27.35 -19.09 0.03
C GLU A 5 -28.73 -19.35 -0.59
N ALA A 6 -29.78 -18.64 -0.15
CA ALA A 6 -31.10 -18.74 -0.74
C ALA A 6 -31.17 -18.17 -2.16
N ILE A 7 -30.44 -17.08 -2.43
CA ILE A 7 -30.34 -16.47 -3.76
C ILE A 7 -29.48 -17.35 -4.69
N GLY A 8 -28.39 -17.92 -4.18
CA GLY A 8 -27.48 -18.83 -4.90
C GLY A 8 -28.15 -20.07 -5.48
N LYS A 9 -29.22 -20.57 -4.86
CA LYS A 9 -29.97 -21.73 -5.37
C LYS A 9 -30.79 -21.45 -6.62
N ARG A 10 -31.08 -20.17 -6.93
CA ARG A 10 -32.01 -19.80 -8.01
C ARG A 10 -31.32 -19.52 -9.35
N PHE A 11 -30.00 -19.27 -9.35
CA PHE A 11 -29.22 -18.98 -10.57
C PHE A 11 -27.77 -19.51 -10.46
N PRO A 12 -27.25 -20.28 -11.44
CA PRO A 12 -25.94 -20.93 -11.34
C PRO A 12 -24.74 -19.95 -11.26
N LEU A 13 -24.87 -18.75 -11.83
CA LEU A 13 -23.89 -17.66 -11.68
C LEU A 13 -23.79 -17.13 -10.24
N PHE A 14 -24.85 -17.26 -9.43
CA PHE A 14 -24.84 -16.83 -8.02
C PHE A 14 -24.17 -17.84 -7.09
N SER A 15 -23.76 -19.03 -7.56
CA SER A 15 -22.98 -19.98 -6.75
C SER A 15 -21.61 -19.42 -6.32
N PHE A 16 -21.04 -18.50 -7.10
CA PHE A 16 -19.81 -17.79 -6.76
C PHE A 16 -20.01 -16.68 -5.71
N ILE A 17 -21.24 -16.24 -5.50
CA ILE A 17 -21.59 -15.21 -4.53
C ILE A 17 -21.77 -15.89 -3.17
N ASN A 18 -20.64 -16.14 -2.51
CA ASN A 18 -20.59 -16.55 -1.11
C ASN A 18 -19.93 -15.41 -0.30
N HIS A 19 -20.30 -15.28 0.97
CA HIS A 19 -19.68 -14.36 1.93
C HIS A 19 -18.15 -14.41 1.89
N ARG A 20 -17.54 -15.60 1.70
CA ARG A 20 -16.08 -15.70 1.60
C ARG A 20 -15.52 -15.05 0.34
N ASN A 21 -16.14 -15.28 -0.82
CA ASN A 21 -15.67 -14.72 -2.08
C ASN A 21 -15.89 -13.20 -2.13
N LEU A 22 -17.03 -12.72 -1.62
CA LEU A 22 -17.29 -11.28 -1.48
C LEU A 22 -16.28 -10.60 -0.56
N TYR A 23 -15.90 -11.26 0.54
CA TYR A 23 -14.85 -10.76 1.42
C TYR A 23 -13.50 -10.66 0.72
N LEU A 24 -13.06 -11.72 0.02
CA LEU A 24 -11.80 -11.69 -0.73
C LEU A 24 -11.82 -10.68 -1.87
N PHE A 25 -12.95 -10.54 -2.54
CA PHE A 25 -13.15 -9.55 -3.61
C PHE A 25 -13.05 -8.12 -3.07
N GLY A 26 -13.71 -7.81 -1.95
CA GLY A 26 -13.58 -6.51 -1.30
C GLY A 26 -12.14 -6.19 -0.90
N LEU A 27 -11.39 -7.17 -0.39
CA LEU A 27 -9.96 -6.99 -0.11
C LEU A 27 -9.12 -6.79 -1.36
N ALA A 28 -9.37 -7.55 -2.43
CA ALA A 28 -8.70 -7.38 -3.70
C ALA A 28 -8.94 -5.97 -4.27
N LEU A 29 -10.18 -5.47 -4.20
CA LEU A 29 -10.51 -4.09 -4.58
C LEU A 29 -9.76 -3.05 -3.75
N ILE A 30 -9.63 -3.25 -2.44
CA ILE A 30 -8.82 -2.37 -1.59
C ILE A 30 -7.36 -2.40 -2.02
N LEU A 31 -6.77 -3.59 -2.22
CA LEU A 31 -5.38 -3.73 -2.63
C LEU A 31 -5.10 -3.07 -3.99
N CYS A 32 -6.02 -3.24 -4.95
CA CYS A 32 -5.94 -2.52 -6.22
C CYS A 32 -6.12 -1.01 -6.01
N GLY A 33 -7.07 -0.60 -5.18
CA GLY A 33 -7.37 0.81 -4.90
C GLY A 33 -6.26 1.57 -4.18
N LEU A 34 -5.50 0.91 -3.31
CA LEU A 34 -4.35 1.49 -2.61
C LEU A 34 -3.29 2.05 -3.57
N THR A 35 -3.23 1.47 -4.77
CA THR A 35 -2.21 1.75 -5.78
C THR A 35 -2.80 2.53 -6.95
N TRP A 36 -4.05 2.22 -7.31
CA TRP A 36 -4.74 2.83 -8.44
C TRP A 36 -5.60 4.03 -8.06
N SER A 37 -6.58 3.89 -7.18
CA SER A 37 -7.54 4.98 -6.94
C SER A 37 -8.24 4.93 -5.58
N ARG A 38 -8.53 6.14 -5.07
CA ARG A 38 -9.37 6.34 -3.88
C ARG A 38 -10.77 5.74 -4.04
N PHE A 39 -11.31 5.74 -5.26
CA PHE A 39 -12.62 5.17 -5.57
C PHE A 39 -12.63 3.65 -5.39
N LEU A 40 -11.71 2.91 -6.02
CA LEU A 40 -11.63 1.44 -5.87
C LEU A 40 -11.44 1.04 -4.41
N MET A 41 -10.62 1.80 -3.68
CA MET A 41 -10.39 1.57 -2.26
C MET A 41 -11.69 1.71 -1.46
N SER A 42 -12.46 2.79 -1.70
CA SER A 42 -13.74 3.04 -1.04
C SER A 42 -14.79 1.98 -1.41
N LEU A 43 -14.85 1.59 -2.69
CA LEU A 43 -15.74 0.54 -3.17
C LEU A 43 -15.46 -0.79 -2.45
N GLY A 44 -14.19 -1.18 -2.34
CA GLY A 44 -13.79 -2.37 -1.59
C GLY A 44 -14.19 -2.30 -0.11
N GLN A 45 -14.04 -1.14 0.54
CA GLN A 45 -14.48 -0.93 1.92
C GLN A 45 -16.01 -1.10 2.07
N PHE A 46 -16.81 -0.56 1.16
CA PHE A 46 -18.27 -0.73 1.18
C PHE A 46 -18.69 -2.18 0.94
N VAL A 47 -18.04 -2.88 0.00
CA VAL A 47 -18.28 -4.31 -0.25
C VAL A 47 -17.99 -5.13 1.01
N LEU A 48 -16.87 -4.85 1.69
CA LEU A 48 -16.52 -5.52 2.94
C LEU A 48 -17.52 -5.24 4.05
N LEU A 49 -17.90 -3.97 4.24
CA LEU A 49 -18.85 -3.57 5.27
C LEU A 49 -20.22 -4.20 5.03
N GLY A 50 -20.74 -4.12 3.80
CA GLY A 50 -22.01 -4.72 3.42
C GLY A 50 -22.01 -6.23 3.63
N ASN A 51 -20.96 -6.93 3.18
CA ASN A 51 -20.83 -8.37 3.40
C ASN A 51 -20.75 -8.74 4.90
N TRP A 52 -20.03 -7.94 5.69
CA TRP A 52 -19.90 -8.14 7.13
C TRP A 52 -21.25 -7.95 7.85
N LEU A 53 -22.05 -6.97 7.46
CA LEU A 53 -23.40 -6.76 8.01
C LEU A 53 -24.35 -7.90 7.62
N LEU A 54 -24.33 -8.34 6.36
CA LEU A 54 -25.18 -9.41 5.83
C LEU A 54 -24.88 -10.80 6.45
N GLU A 55 -23.65 -11.02 6.92
CA GLU A 55 -23.29 -12.24 7.64
C GLU A 55 -24.08 -12.40 8.95
N ALA A 56 -24.52 -11.28 9.56
CA ALA A 56 -25.44 -11.16 10.70
C ALA A 56 -25.07 -11.92 11.99
N ASN A 57 -23.84 -12.40 12.13
CA ASN A 57 -23.36 -13.11 13.33
C ASN A 57 -22.78 -12.15 14.40
N PHE A 58 -23.54 -11.14 14.80
CA PHE A 58 -23.04 -10.06 15.67
C PHE A 58 -22.61 -10.53 17.05
N LYS A 59 -23.26 -11.55 17.62
CA LYS A 59 -22.92 -12.10 18.95
C LYS A 59 -21.49 -12.66 18.97
N ALA A 60 -21.13 -13.48 17.97
CA ALA A 60 -19.78 -14.02 17.88
C ALA A 60 -18.75 -12.92 17.59
N LYS A 61 -19.06 -11.99 16.68
CA LYS A 61 -18.19 -10.86 16.32
C LYS A 61 -17.86 -9.99 17.53
N TRP A 62 -18.85 -9.70 18.37
CA TRP A 62 -18.68 -8.91 19.59
C TRP A 62 -17.74 -9.57 20.61
N ILE A 63 -17.85 -10.89 20.79
CA ILE A 63 -16.93 -11.66 21.64
C ILE A 63 -15.50 -11.54 21.10
N THR A 64 -15.31 -11.70 19.78
CA THR A 64 -14.00 -11.56 19.15
C THR A 64 -13.42 -10.15 19.33
N ILE A 65 -14.22 -9.10 19.15
CA ILE A 65 -13.79 -7.70 19.34
C ILE A 65 -13.26 -7.49 20.77
N LYS A 66 -14.02 -7.92 21.79
CA LYS A 66 -13.61 -7.77 23.20
C LYS A 66 -12.38 -8.59 23.57
N SER A 67 -12.15 -9.71 22.90
CA SER A 67 -10.98 -10.56 23.15
C SER A 67 -9.69 -10.07 22.48
N SER A 68 -9.79 -9.24 21.43
CA SER A 68 -8.66 -8.86 20.60
C SER A 68 -8.05 -7.53 21.03
N LYS A 69 -6.89 -7.60 21.70
CA LYS A 69 -6.11 -6.41 22.13
C LYS A 69 -5.83 -5.45 20.97
N VAL A 70 -5.55 -5.98 19.78
CA VAL A 70 -5.26 -5.17 18.58
C VAL A 70 -6.50 -4.39 18.12
N ILE A 71 -7.66 -5.04 18.07
CA ILE A 71 -8.91 -4.37 17.68
C ILE A 71 -9.27 -3.31 18.71
N LEU A 72 -9.14 -3.63 20.00
CA LEU A 72 -9.40 -2.68 21.09
C LEU A 72 -8.47 -1.47 21.04
N LEU A 73 -7.17 -1.67 20.78
CA LEU A 73 -6.21 -0.58 20.63
C LEU A 73 -6.58 0.35 19.47
N LEU A 74 -6.86 -0.19 18.30
CA LEU A 74 -7.23 0.60 17.12
C LEU A 74 -8.58 1.30 17.31
N THR A 75 -9.52 0.65 18.00
CA THR A 75 -10.78 1.26 18.42
C THR A 75 -10.54 2.42 19.37
N ALA A 76 -9.70 2.24 20.39
CA ALA A 76 -9.36 3.28 21.36
C ALA A 76 -8.67 4.50 20.69
N LEU A 77 -7.78 4.27 19.73
CA LEU A 77 -7.15 5.34 18.96
C LEU A 77 -8.17 6.16 18.16
N PHE A 78 -9.20 5.53 17.59
CA PHE A 78 -10.28 6.25 16.92
C PHE A 78 -11.21 6.96 17.92
N LEU A 79 -11.53 6.34 19.06
CA LEU A 79 -12.31 6.97 20.12
C LEU A 79 -11.61 8.21 20.70
N LEU A 80 -10.27 8.19 20.77
CA LEU A 80 -9.51 9.38 21.17
C LEU A 80 -9.74 10.56 20.23
N HIS A 81 -9.88 10.32 18.92
CA HIS A 81 -10.22 11.38 17.96
C HIS A 81 -11.63 11.90 18.18
N LEU A 82 -12.59 11.01 18.44
CA LEU A 82 -13.97 11.40 18.78
C LEU A 82 -14.03 12.27 20.05
N ILE A 83 -13.26 11.91 21.07
CA ILE A 83 -13.14 12.72 22.29
C ILE A 83 -12.51 14.08 21.97
N GLY A 84 -11.49 14.12 21.10
CA GLY A 84 -10.87 15.37 20.63
C GLY A 84 -11.86 16.32 19.95
N CYS A 85 -12.90 15.79 19.29
CA CYS A 85 -13.96 16.62 18.69
C CYS A 85 -14.80 17.38 19.71
N LEU A 86 -14.72 17.09 21.02
CA LEU A 86 -15.39 17.89 22.05
C LEU A 86 -14.76 19.28 22.25
N TRP A 87 -13.54 19.49 21.75
CA TRP A 87 -12.81 20.76 21.85
C TRP A 87 -12.78 21.57 20.55
N THR A 88 -13.40 21.09 19.47
CA THR A 88 -13.44 21.82 18.20
C THR A 88 -14.73 22.64 18.06
N SER A 89 -14.62 23.81 17.44
CA SER A 89 -15.77 24.60 16.97
C SER A 89 -16.09 24.33 15.50
N ASP A 90 -15.12 23.86 14.71
CA ASP A 90 -15.28 23.52 13.30
C ASP A 90 -15.66 22.04 13.15
N PHE A 91 -16.96 21.78 13.18
CA PHE A 91 -17.50 20.43 13.03
C PHE A 91 -17.49 19.93 11.57
N ASP A 92 -17.49 20.84 10.59
CA ASP A 92 -17.40 20.47 9.17
C ASP A 92 -16.04 19.84 8.88
N TYR A 93 -14.96 20.46 9.37
CA TYR A 93 -13.63 19.89 9.31
C TYR A 93 -13.52 18.60 10.13
N ALA A 94 -14.07 18.56 11.34
CA ALA A 94 -14.01 17.39 12.21
C ALA A 94 -14.68 16.16 11.58
N ILE A 95 -15.86 16.31 10.99
CA ILE A 95 -16.58 15.22 10.31
C ILE A 95 -15.77 14.72 9.11
N LYS A 96 -15.17 15.64 8.34
CA LYS A 96 -14.30 15.28 7.22
C LYS A 96 -13.09 14.47 7.67
N ASP A 97 -12.43 14.89 8.75
CA ASP A 97 -11.27 14.18 9.32
C ASP A 97 -11.65 12.79 9.85
N LEU A 98 -12.76 12.69 10.62
CA LEU A 98 -13.29 11.42 11.10
C LEU A 98 -13.63 10.46 9.95
N THR A 99 -14.22 10.97 8.86
CA THR A 99 -14.58 10.16 7.69
C THR A 99 -13.34 9.58 7.00
N ILE A 100 -12.28 10.37 6.84
CA ILE A 100 -11.01 9.92 6.25
C ILE A 100 -10.33 8.86 7.13
N LYS A 101 -10.46 8.97 8.46
CA LYS A 101 -9.87 8.04 9.44
C LYS A 101 -10.76 6.84 9.76
N LEU A 102 -12.03 6.86 9.38
CA LEU A 102 -13.00 5.81 9.66
C LEU A 102 -12.53 4.40 9.23
N PRO A 103 -11.83 4.22 8.08
CA PRO A 103 -11.29 2.92 7.71
C PRO A 103 -10.29 2.34 8.72
N LEU A 104 -9.60 3.18 9.50
CA LEU A 104 -8.70 2.74 10.58
C LEU A 104 -9.45 2.01 11.70
N LEU A 105 -10.73 2.33 11.90
CA LEU A 105 -11.62 1.61 12.84
C LEU A 105 -12.28 0.40 12.16
N ILE A 106 -12.89 0.63 11.00
CA ILE A 106 -13.76 -0.36 10.35
C ILE A 106 -12.96 -1.56 9.84
N LEU A 107 -11.82 -1.36 9.18
CA LEU A 107 -11.07 -2.45 8.56
C LEU A 107 -10.52 -3.45 9.60
N PRO A 108 -9.91 -3.04 10.72
CA PRO A 108 -9.48 -3.99 11.74
C PRO A 108 -10.62 -4.78 12.36
N ILE A 109 -11.78 -4.17 12.57
CA ILE A 109 -12.97 -4.86 13.08
C ILE A 109 -13.44 -5.91 12.08
N ILE A 110 -13.61 -5.54 10.81
CA ILE A 110 -14.08 -6.47 9.77
C ILE A 110 -13.08 -7.60 9.60
N ILE A 111 -11.80 -7.30 9.38
CA ILE A 111 -10.76 -8.30 9.12
C ILE A 111 -10.55 -9.20 10.34
N GLY A 112 -10.53 -8.61 11.54
CA GLY A 112 -10.26 -9.34 12.79
C GLY A 112 -11.41 -10.22 13.28
N THR A 113 -12.65 -9.95 12.84
CA THR A 113 -13.83 -10.78 13.16
C THR A 113 -14.21 -11.74 12.04
N SER A 114 -13.58 -11.62 10.88
CA SER A 114 -13.78 -12.50 9.74
C SER A 114 -12.93 -13.77 9.85
N LYS A 115 -13.30 -14.81 9.10
CA LYS A 115 -12.53 -16.07 9.08
C LYS A 115 -11.09 -15.83 8.62
N ARG A 116 -10.13 -16.45 9.32
CA ARG A 116 -8.70 -16.38 8.98
C ARG A 116 -8.45 -16.78 7.53
N PHE A 117 -7.45 -16.16 6.92
CA PHE A 117 -7.00 -16.48 5.57
C PHE A 117 -6.30 -17.84 5.52
N THR A 118 -6.61 -18.60 4.48
CA THR A 118 -5.79 -19.73 4.04
C THR A 118 -4.51 -19.20 3.40
N VAL A 119 -3.49 -20.06 3.31
CA VAL A 119 -2.21 -19.71 2.67
C VAL A 119 -2.41 -19.32 1.21
N GLN A 120 -3.32 -19.98 0.49
CA GLN A 120 -3.57 -19.70 -0.93
C GLN A 120 -4.26 -18.35 -1.14
N GLU A 121 -5.23 -17.98 -0.30
CA GLU A 121 -5.89 -16.67 -0.39
C GLU A 121 -4.90 -15.53 -0.13
N TRP A 122 -4.03 -15.68 0.88
CA TRP A 122 -2.94 -14.72 1.13
C TRP A 122 -2.03 -14.57 -0.08
N LYS A 123 -1.63 -15.69 -0.70
CA LYS A 123 -0.77 -15.69 -1.89
C LYS A 123 -1.43 -14.97 -3.06
N ASN A 124 -2.70 -15.28 -3.33
CA ASN A 124 -3.44 -14.69 -4.44
C ASN A 124 -3.65 -13.17 -4.24
N LEU A 125 -4.05 -12.75 -3.04
CA LEU A 125 -4.20 -11.32 -2.72
C LEU A 125 -2.87 -10.56 -2.89
N LEU A 126 -1.76 -11.16 -2.49
CA LEU A 126 -0.43 -10.57 -2.67
C LEU A 126 -0.07 -10.43 -4.15
N LEU A 127 -0.32 -11.47 -4.97
CA LEU A 127 -0.08 -11.42 -6.41
C LEU A 127 -0.94 -10.35 -7.10
N ILE A 128 -2.19 -10.18 -6.68
CA ILE A 128 -3.07 -9.11 -7.18
C ILE A 128 -2.46 -7.75 -6.85
N TYR A 129 -2.09 -7.50 -5.59
CA TYR A 129 -1.48 -6.25 -5.16
C TYR A 129 -0.20 -5.91 -5.93
N ILE A 130 0.73 -6.87 -6.05
CA ILE A 130 1.98 -6.71 -6.80
C ILE A 130 1.69 -6.47 -8.28
N GLY A 131 0.78 -7.24 -8.86
CA GLY A 131 0.37 -7.10 -10.25
C GLY A 131 -0.22 -5.72 -10.55
N THR A 132 -1.04 -5.18 -9.65
CA THR A 132 -1.60 -3.82 -9.83
C THR A 132 -0.51 -2.76 -9.83
N ILE A 133 0.43 -2.80 -8.89
CA ILE A 133 1.56 -1.86 -8.85
C ILE A 133 2.40 -1.98 -10.10
N PHE A 134 2.67 -3.20 -10.55
CA PHE A 134 3.42 -3.45 -11.77
C PHE A 134 2.75 -2.81 -12.99
N VAL A 135 1.46 -3.06 -13.20
CA VAL A 135 0.72 -2.45 -14.31
C VAL A 135 0.74 -0.92 -14.23
N ILE A 136 0.48 -0.34 -13.06
CA ILE A 136 0.48 1.13 -12.89
C ILE A 136 1.88 1.72 -13.10
N SER A 137 2.93 1.00 -12.71
CA SER A 137 4.32 1.41 -12.95
C SER A 137 4.70 1.44 -14.42
N LEU A 138 4.19 0.49 -15.20
CA LEU A 138 4.35 0.52 -16.66
C LEU A 138 3.56 1.68 -17.27
N VAL A 139 2.38 1.99 -16.73
CA VAL A 139 1.61 3.15 -17.19
C VAL A 139 2.36 4.47 -16.85
N SER A 140 2.97 4.54 -15.68
CA SER A 140 3.77 5.70 -15.27
C SER A 140 5.04 5.85 -16.13
N LEU A 141 5.67 4.72 -16.48
CA LEU A 141 6.78 4.69 -17.43
C LEU A 141 6.37 5.20 -18.81
N GLY A 142 5.20 4.78 -19.31
CA GLY A 142 4.71 5.24 -20.60
C GLY A 142 4.47 6.75 -20.65
N LYS A 143 3.93 7.31 -19.56
CA LYS A 143 3.82 8.77 -19.38
C LYS A 143 5.20 9.44 -19.41
N LEU A 144 6.18 8.89 -18.67
CA LEU A 144 7.55 9.41 -18.62
C LEU A 144 8.25 9.40 -19.99
N LEU A 145 7.98 8.39 -20.81
CA LEU A 145 8.52 8.27 -22.17
C LEU A 145 7.78 9.13 -23.20
N GLY A 146 6.74 9.87 -22.80
CA GLY A 146 5.97 10.75 -23.67
C GLY A 146 4.96 10.03 -24.57
N TYR A 147 4.60 8.77 -24.28
CA TYR A 147 3.59 8.06 -25.07
C TYR A 147 2.16 8.59 -24.84
N TRP A 148 1.91 9.21 -23.68
CA TRP A 148 0.64 9.88 -23.37
C TRP A 148 0.79 10.90 -22.23
N GLY A 149 -0.18 11.81 -22.13
CA GLY A 149 -0.18 12.90 -21.16
C GLY A 149 0.56 14.14 -21.68
N ASP A 150 0.34 15.26 -20.99
CA ASP A 150 1.01 16.52 -21.28
C ASP A 150 2.50 16.47 -20.87
N GLU A 151 3.27 17.44 -21.36
CA GLU A 151 4.67 17.59 -20.97
C GLU A 151 4.82 17.64 -19.44
N ILE A 152 5.69 16.80 -18.91
CA ILE A 152 5.88 16.67 -17.47
C ILE A 152 6.73 17.83 -16.98
N ILE A 153 6.08 18.89 -16.49
CA ILE A 153 6.74 20.04 -15.88
C ILE A 153 7.14 19.68 -14.43
N ASP A 154 6.23 19.09 -13.66
CA ASP A 154 6.50 18.55 -12.33
C ASP A 154 6.58 17.01 -12.36
N LYS A 155 7.72 16.45 -11.96
CA LYS A 155 7.94 15.01 -11.89
C LYS A 155 6.98 14.29 -10.93
N ARG A 156 6.32 15.02 -10.02
CA ARG A 156 5.23 14.47 -9.19
C ARG A 156 4.03 14.00 -10.02
N GLU A 157 3.89 14.51 -11.24
CA GLU A 157 2.82 14.12 -12.16
C GLU A 157 3.07 12.76 -12.83
N ILE A 158 4.27 12.18 -12.68
CA ILE A 158 4.58 10.82 -13.16
C ILE A 158 3.69 9.79 -12.44
N SER A 159 3.39 10.00 -11.15
CA SER A 159 2.51 9.08 -10.41
C SER A 159 1.06 9.21 -10.87
N VAL A 160 0.57 8.17 -11.54
CA VAL A 160 -0.79 8.14 -12.07
C VAL A 160 -1.81 7.90 -10.95
N SER A 161 -2.84 8.74 -10.89
CA SER A 161 -4.05 8.61 -10.04
C SER A 161 -3.88 8.73 -8.51
N ILE A 162 -2.70 8.46 -7.94
CA ILE A 162 -2.40 8.66 -6.53
C ILE A 162 -1.23 9.63 -6.34
N SER A 163 -1.08 10.14 -5.12
CA SER A 163 0.01 11.08 -4.81
C SER A 163 1.36 10.38 -4.89
N HIS A 164 2.36 11.09 -5.40
CA HIS A 164 3.76 10.65 -5.53
C HIS A 164 4.33 9.97 -4.26
N ILE A 165 4.08 10.53 -3.06
CA ILE A 165 4.52 9.93 -1.78
C ILE A 165 3.88 8.56 -1.52
N ARG A 166 2.53 8.46 -1.66
CA ARG A 166 1.79 7.19 -1.51
C ARG A 166 2.26 6.17 -2.54
N TYR A 167 2.62 6.62 -3.73
CA TYR A 167 3.11 5.74 -4.78
C TYR A 167 4.43 5.08 -4.37
N GLY A 168 5.41 5.88 -3.90
CA GLY A 168 6.67 5.37 -3.36
C GLY A 168 6.48 4.37 -2.21
N LEU A 169 5.58 4.67 -1.27
CA LEU A 169 5.24 3.77 -0.16
C LEU A 169 4.72 2.40 -0.63
N ASN A 170 3.87 2.38 -1.66
CA ASN A 170 3.33 1.13 -2.20
C ASN A 170 4.43 0.27 -2.84
N PHE A 171 5.37 0.85 -3.58
CA PHE A 171 6.55 0.13 -4.10
C PHE A 171 7.38 -0.49 -2.98
N CYS A 172 7.70 0.29 -1.93
CA CYS A 172 8.46 -0.20 -0.79
C CYS A 172 7.77 -1.37 -0.11
N LEU A 173 6.47 -1.24 0.15
CA LEU A 173 5.67 -2.30 0.75
C LEU A 173 5.67 -3.55 -0.14
N ALA A 174 5.52 -3.40 -1.46
CA ALA A 174 5.54 -4.52 -2.38
C ALA A 174 6.89 -5.24 -2.40
N ILE A 175 8.00 -4.51 -2.44
CA ILE A 175 9.36 -5.07 -2.38
C ILE A 175 9.55 -5.89 -1.10
N VAL A 176 9.20 -5.32 0.06
CA VAL A 176 9.31 -6.02 1.36
C VAL A 176 8.46 -7.28 1.38
N LEU A 177 7.21 -7.21 0.90
CA LEU A 177 6.31 -8.37 0.88
C LEU A 177 6.77 -9.46 -0.09
N ILE A 178 7.33 -9.09 -1.25
CA ILE A 178 7.95 -10.04 -2.17
C ILE A 178 9.05 -10.79 -1.43
N PHE A 179 10.04 -10.10 -0.87
CA PHE A 179 11.15 -10.75 -0.18
C PHE A 179 10.71 -11.61 1.01
N TYR A 180 9.69 -11.18 1.76
CA TYR A 180 9.18 -11.94 2.90
C TYR A 180 8.46 -13.24 2.48
N PHE A 181 7.69 -13.21 1.38
CA PHE A 181 6.86 -14.35 0.96
C PHE A 181 7.41 -15.16 -0.22
N ILE A 182 8.51 -14.74 -0.86
CA ILE A 182 9.02 -15.34 -2.10
C ILE A 182 9.21 -16.87 -2.00
N LYS A 183 9.74 -17.37 -0.89
CA LYS A 183 10.00 -18.80 -0.68
C LYS A 183 8.73 -19.66 -0.57
N ARG A 184 7.55 -19.05 -0.47
CA ARG A 184 6.24 -19.75 -0.46
C ARG A 184 5.68 -20.00 -1.87
N TYR A 185 6.36 -19.56 -2.92
CA TYR A 185 5.96 -19.71 -4.32
C TYR A 185 6.86 -20.71 -5.07
N THR A 186 6.39 -21.18 -6.23
CA THR A 186 7.17 -22.07 -7.12
C THR A 186 8.38 -21.34 -7.70
N VAL A 187 9.44 -22.07 -8.03
CA VAL A 187 10.70 -21.47 -8.56
C VAL A 187 10.47 -20.53 -9.75
N PRO A 188 9.62 -20.84 -10.76
CA PRO A 188 9.36 -19.91 -11.86
C PRO A 188 8.77 -18.58 -11.38
N LEU A 189 7.82 -18.64 -10.46
CA LEU A 189 7.19 -17.45 -9.91
C LEU A 189 8.14 -16.67 -8.99
N GLN A 190 9.08 -17.33 -8.31
CA GLN A 190 10.15 -16.65 -7.58
C GLN A 190 11.01 -15.80 -8.51
N ILE A 191 11.38 -16.32 -9.69
CA ILE A 191 12.17 -15.59 -10.68
C ILE A 191 11.39 -14.37 -11.17
N ILE A 192 10.12 -14.56 -11.57
CA ILE A 192 9.25 -13.46 -12.01
C ILE A 192 9.12 -12.37 -10.93
N LEU A 193 8.83 -12.76 -9.69
CA LEU A 193 8.70 -11.81 -8.58
C LEU A 193 10.01 -11.09 -8.27
N THR A 194 11.17 -11.76 -8.45
CA THR A 194 12.48 -11.13 -8.29
C THR A 194 12.72 -10.08 -9.37
N ILE A 195 12.40 -10.38 -10.63
CA ILE A 195 12.50 -9.42 -11.74
C ILE A 195 11.58 -8.22 -11.48
N ILE A 196 10.34 -8.44 -11.03
CA ILE A 196 9.43 -7.36 -10.67
C ILE A 196 9.97 -6.53 -9.49
N ALA A 197 10.56 -7.15 -8.48
CA ALA A 197 11.17 -6.41 -7.36
C ALA A 197 12.36 -5.55 -7.82
N ILE A 198 13.20 -6.06 -8.72
CA ILE A 198 14.29 -5.27 -9.33
C ILE A 198 13.72 -4.10 -10.11
N TRP A 199 12.69 -4.33 -10.92
CA TRP A 199 11.96 -3.26 -11.62
C TRP A 199 11.43 -2.20 -10.65
N PHE A 200 10.83 -2.59 -9.52
CA PHE A 200 10.35 -1.66 -8.49
C PHE A 200 11.47 -0.83 -7.88
N CYS A 201 12.65 -1.42 -7.63
CA CYS A 201 13.82 -0.66 -7.20
C CYS A 201 14.23 0.37 -8.26
N ILE A 202 14.29 -0.02 -9.54
CA ILE A 202 14.63 0.90 -10.64
C ILE A 202 13.58 2.02 -10.76
N ALA A 203 12.29 1.68 -10.66
CA ALA A 203 11.19 2.63 -10.72
C ALA A 203 11.24 3.68 -9.59
N LEU A 204 11.70 3.29 -8.38
CA LEU A 204 11.90 4.25 -7.28
C LEU A 204 12.92 5.35 -7.64
N PHE A 205 13.97 5.01 -8.38
CA PHE A 205 14.94 6.00 -8.88
C PHE A 205 14.40 6.77 -10.10
N GLN A 206 13.87 6.05 -11.08
CA GLN A 206 13.40 6.64 -12.33
C GLN A 206 12.27 7.66 -12.12
N PHE A 207 11.41 7.43 -11.12
CA PHE A 207 10.30 8.31 -10.78
C PHE A 207 10.62 9.29 -9.64
N GLU A 208 11.89 9.34 -9.20
CA GLU A 208 12.40 10.23 -8.13
C GLU A 208 11.61 10.12 -6.82
N LEU A 209 11.26 8.90 -6.42
CA LEU A 209 10.46 8.60 -5.24
C LEU A 209 11.33 8.60 -3.96
N SER A 210 11.92 9.74 -3.62
CA SER A 210 12.92 9.88 -2.54
C SER A 210 12.42 9.41 -1.18
N THR A 211 11.15 9.70 -0.84
CA THR A 211 10.54 9.20 0.41
C THR A 211 10.45 7.67 0.43
N GLY A 212 10.18 7.05 -0.73
CA GLY A 212 10.17 5.59 -0.87
C GLY A 212 11.57 5.00 -0.64
N LEU A 213 12.60 5.58 -1.24
CA LEU A 213 13.98 5.13 -1.05
C LEU A 213 14.39 5.17 0.43
N VAL A 214 14.14 6.28 1.12
CA VAL A 214 14.43 6.42 2.56
C VAL A 214 13.72 5.34 3.37
N ILE A 215 12.44 5.11 3.10
CA ILE A 215 11.64 4.12 3.84
C ILE A 215 12.09 2.69 3.54
N LEU A 216 12.49 2.40 2.31
CA LEU A 216 13.05 1.09 1.95
C LEU A 216 14.34 0.81 2.72
N ILE A 217 15.22 1.80 2.82
CA ILE A 217 16.46 1.71 3.59
C ILE A 217 16.16 1.47 5.07
N ILE A 218 15.29 2.28 5.68
CA ILE A 218 14.90 2.14 7.09
C ILE A 218 14.31 0.75 7.35
N SER A 219 13.41 0.30 6.48
CA SER A 219 12.77 -1.02 6.59
C SER A 219 13.79 -2.15 6.49
N ALA A 220 14.75 -2.03 5.57
CA ALA A 220 15.78 -3.03 5.36
C ALA A 220 16.78 -3.08 6.54
N ILE A 221 17.15 -1.94 7.12
CA ILE A 221 17.94 -1.86 8.35
C ILE A 221 17.18 -2.50 9.51
N ALA A 222 15.90 -2.18 9.70
CA ALA A 222 15.07 -2.76 10.76
C ALA A 222 14.99 -4.29 10.65
N VAL A 223 14.80 -4.83 9.44
CA VAL A 223 14.81 -6.28 9.19
C VAL A 223 16.19 -6.88 9.46
N ALA A 224 17.27 -6.20 9.08
CA ALA A 224 18.63 -6.66 9.34
C ALA A 224 18.91 -6.74 10.85
N LEU A 225 18.62 -5.67 11.60
CA LEU A 225 18.75 -5.64 13.06
C LEU A 225 17.94 -6.76 13.72
N PHE A 226 16.67 -6.91 13.33
CA PHE A 226 15.80 -7.96 13.85
C PHE A 226 16.39 -9.37 13.63
N ARG A 227 16.98 -9.64 12.45
CA ARG A 227 17.65 -10.92 12.15
C ARG A 227 18.93 -11.12 12.96
N LEU A 228 19.73 -10.07 13.17
CA LEU A 228 20.91 -10.13 14.04
C LEU A 228 20.53 -10.55 15.45
N PHE A 229 19.50 -9.92 16.03
CA PHE A 229 19.01 -10.27 17.37
C PHE A 229 18.35 -11.65 17.44
N SER A 230 17.79 -12.14 16.34
CA SER A 230 17.16 -13.46 16.27
C SER A 230 18.14 -14.63 16.07
N LYS A 231 19.47 -14.39 16.03
CA LYS A 231 20.54 -15.39 15.78
C LYS A 231 20.35 -16.28 14.54
N LYS A 232 19.49 -15.90 13.60
CA LYS A 232 19.26 -16.65 12.35
C LYS A 232 20.10 -16.06 11.21
N SER A 233 21.13 -16.83 10.82
CA SER A 233 22.04 -16.63 9.66
C SER A 233 22.63 -15.23 9.51
N TYR A 234 23.84 -15.06 10.06
CA TYR A 234 24.64 -13.83 9.99
C TYR A 234 25.06 -13.41 8.56
N PHE A 235 25.16 -14.38 7.64
CA PHE A 235 25.61 -14.15 6.27
C PHE A 235 24.61 -13.34 5.44
N ILE A 236 23.33 -13.73 5.47
CA ILE A 236 22.26 -13.04 4.72
C ILE A 236 22.11 -11.59 5.20
N THR A 237 22.33 -11.37 6.49
CA THR A 237 22.22 -10.05 7.12
C THR A 237 23.36 -9.12 6.71
N LYS A 238 24.59 -9.65 6.58
CA LYS A 238 25.73 -8.90 6.04
C LYS A 238 25.57 -8.51 4.58
N THR A 239 25.13 -9.44 3.73
CA THR A 239 24.91 -9.16 2.30
C THR A 239 23.83 -8.09 2.12
N LEU A 240 22.74 -8.16 2.89
CA LEU A 240 21.67 -7.16 2.85
C LEU A 240 22.19 -5.78 3.23
N ILE A 241 22.96 -5.67 4.33
CA ILE A 241 23.55 -4.39 4.79
C ILE A 241 24.49 -3.80 3.73
N ILE A 242 25.33 -4.63 3.11
CA ILE A 242 26.24 -4.16 2.06
C ILE A 242 25.47 -3.64 0.85
N CYS A 243 24.47 -4.38 0.35
CA CYS A 243 23.64 -3.92 -0.75
C CYS A 243 22.90 -2.61 -0.42
N ILE A 244 22.40 -2.46 0.81
CA ILE A 244 21.75 -1.23 1.28
C ILE A 244 22.74 -0.06 1.30
N SER A 245 23.96 -0.25 1.80
CA SER A 245 24.99 0.79 1.81
C SER A 245 25.40 1.22 0.41
N PHE A 246 25.44 0.31 -0.57
CA PHE A 246 25.70 0.65 -1.97
C PHE A 246 24.56 1.46 -2.60
N ILE A 247 23.31 1.07 -2.34
CA ILE A 247 22.11 1.80 -2.81
C ILE A 247 22.07 3.20 -2.19
N LEU A 248 22.37 3.32 -0.90
CA LEU A 248 22.51 4.61 -0.19
C LEU A 248 23.62 5.47 -0.78
N GLY A 249 24.80 4.90 -1.00
CA GLY A 249 25.95 5.61 -1.56
C GLY A 249 25.64 6.15 -2.96
N TYR A 250 25.04 5.33 -3.82
CA TYR A 250 24.60 5.75 -5.14
C TYR A 250 23.56 6.89 -5.07
N PHE A 251 22.55 6.76 -4.20
CA PHE A 251 21.52 7.79 -4.01
C PHE A 251 22.12 9.13 -3.57
N VAL A 252 23.00 9.12 -2.56
CA VAL A 252 23.65 10.34 -2.06
C VAL A 252 24.50 10.99 -3.15
N ILE A 253 25.27 10.21 -3.92
CA ILE A 253 26.08 10.73 -5.03
C ILE A 253 25.19 11.34 -6.12
N HIS A 254 24.07 10.69 -6.45
CA HIS A 254 23.12 11.18 -7.44
C HIS A 254 22.50 12.52 -7.02
N GLU A 255 21.93 12.60 -5.81
CA GLU A 255 21.34 13.84 -5.28
C GLU A 255 22.37 14.96 -5.17
N PHE A 256 23.57 14.64 -4.67
CA PHE A 256 24.66 15.62 -4.60
C PHE A 256 25.02 16.17 -5.99
N ASN A 257 25.07 15.32 -7.01
CA ASN A 257 25.33 15.73 -8.38
C ASN A 257 24.21 16.60 -8.96
N GLN A 258 22.94 16.33 -8.61
CA GLN A 258 21.81 17.16 -9.03
C GLN A 258 21.85 18.53 -8.36
N ILE A 259 22.02 18.59 -7.03
CA ILE A 259 22.18 19.84 -6.30
C ILE A 259 23.35 20.65 -6.84
N LYS A 260 24.48 19.97 -7.15
CA LYS A 260 25.64 20.62 -7.78
C LYS A 260 25.27 21.24 -9.12
N LYS A 261 24.56 20.51 -10.00
CA LYS A 261 24.13 21.03 -11.30
C LYS A 261 23.19 22.23 -11.15
N ASP A 262 22.24 22.17 -10.23
CA ASP A 262 21.30 23.26 -9.97
C ASP A 262 21.99 24.49 -9.38
N PHE A 263 22.96 24.30 -8.48
CA PHE A 263 23.76 25.39 -7.90
C PHE A 263 24.62 26.11 -8.95
N TYR A 264 25.17 25.38 -9.92
CA TYR A 264 25.96 25.98 -11.02
C TYR A 264 25.09 26.42 -12.21
N ARG A 265 23.76 26.24 -12.16
CA ARG A 265 22.86 26.69 -13.21
C ARG A 265 22.71 28.21 -13.10
N VAL A 266 23.35 28.93 -14.00
CA VAL A 266 23.21 30.39 -14.10
C VAL A 266 21.76 30.69 -14.47
N VAL A 267 20.99 31.27 -13.54
CA VAL A 267 19.65 31.78 -13.83
C VAL A 267 19.84 33.13 -14.54
N PRO A 268 19.44 33.27 -15.81
CA PRO A 268 19.48 34.56 -16.48
C PRO A 268 18.51 35.50 -15.74
N LEU A 269 19.06 36.52 -15.09
CA LEU A 269 18.30 37.57 -14.44
C LEU A 269 17.87 38.59 -15.51
N SER A 270 16.84 38.28 -16.29
CA SER A 270 16.17 39.27 -17.14
C SER A 270 15.24 40.10 -16.25
N TYR A 271 15.78 41.12 -15.59
CA TYR A 271 14.97 42.18 -15.00
C TYR A 271 14.57 43.15 -16.13
N GLU A 272 13.53 42.81 -16.90
CA GLU A 272 12.80 43.82 -17.67
C GLU A 272 11.92 44.59 -16.69
N GLN A 273 12.53 45.54 -15.98
CA GLN A 273 11.82 46.69 -15.44
C GLN A 273 11.92 47.77 -16.52
N GLU A 274 10.99 47.75 -17.47
CA GLU A 274 10.78 48.90 -18.35
C GLU A 274 10.28 50.08 -17.50
N GLU A 275 11.03 51.19 -17.53
CA GLU A 275 10.64 52.51 -17.02
C GLU A 275 9.53 53.14 -17.86
#